data_AF-A0A1H1MH34-F1
#
_entry.id   AF-A0A1H1MH34-F1
#
_cell.length_a   1.000
_cell.length_b   1.000
_cell.length_c   1.000
_cell.angle_alpha   90.00
_cell.angle_beta   90.00
_cell.angle_gamma   90.00
#
_symmetry.space_group_name_H-M   'P 1'
#
loop_
_entity.id
_entity.type
_entity.pdbx_description
1 polymer ?
#
loop_
_entity_poly.entity_id
_entity_poly.type
_entity_poly.pdbx_seq_one_letter_code
_entity_poly.pdbx_strand_id
1 'polypeptide(L)'
;MCIRFTKEKQLDLQIQYSSRSNEVLLKKLRDSYELDKLIDEEKSDYKNIINVQSWVYSRWDHDSENIAKKNDVFYILEQAAKGKRFRCAEYSTVSKACLQALGFTVRELWLRSRDEELVKRNSCHVMNEIYLKDLKKWFFMDPCFDIMIKKNGIPLNAVELLQSLLNGEELEVINPSNEITCEEYLEKIGPFLFYFSTSLNKERSGILDLINGSRDELILVPVQEETSAFFKKNISKRNSITTNSIADFYPEI
;
A
#
# COMPACT_ATOMS: atom_id res chain seq x y z
N MET A 1 13.86 -19.36 9.27
CA MET A 1 12.92 -18.49 10.02
C MET A 1 11.56 -18.64 9.38
N CYS A 2 10.52 -18.98 10.14
CA CYS A 2 9.19 -19.26 9.60
C CYS A 2 8.25 -18.07 9.90
N ILE A 3 7.96 -17.22 8.90
CA ILE A 3 6.97 -16.15 9.06
C ILE A 3 5.60 -16.76 8.76
N ARG A 4 4.70 -16.72 9.74
CA ARG A 4 3.36 -17.31 9.65
C ARG A 4 2.30 -16.33 10.16
N PHE A 5 1.14 -16.38 9.54
CA PHE A 5 -0.07 -15.65 9.92
C PHE A 5 -1.21 -16.65 10.06
N THR A 6 -2.18 -16.37 10.92
CA THR A 6 -3.38 -17.19 11.05
C THR A 6 -4.35 -16.87 9.91
N LYS A 7 -5.20 -17.83 9.54
CA LYS A 7 -6.18 -17.65 8.45
C LYS A 7 -7.53 -17.18 8.96
N GLU A 8 -7.91 -17.59 10.16
CA GLU A 8 -9.25 -17.36 10.71
C GLU A 8 -9.40 -15.94 11.22
N LYS A 9 -10.58 -15.34 11.01
CA LYS A 9 -10.93 -14.01 11.50
C LYS A 9 -10.90 -14.01 13.04
N GLN A 10 -10.27 -13.00 13.63
CA GLN A 10 -10.11 -12.88 15.10
C GLN A 10 -10.71 -11.58 15.64
N LEU A 11 -10.81 -10.56 14.81
CA LEU A 11 -11.32 -9.25 15.21
C LEU A 11 -12.64 -8.96 14.52
N ASP A 12 -13.58 -8.36 15.26
CA ASP A 12 -14.81 -7.82 14.69
C ASP A 12 -14.61 -6.34 14.28
N LEU A 13 -13.72 -6.12 13.30
CA LEU A 13 -13.49 -4.80 12.72
C LEU A 13 -14.39 -4.58 11.50
N GLN A 14 -15.07 -3.44 11.46
CA GLN A 14 -15.77 -2.95 10.28
C GLN A 14 -14.96 -1.83 9.65
N ILE A 15 -14.16 -2.16 8.64
CA ILE A 15 -13.44 -1.16 7.84
C ILE A 15 -14.29 -0.85 6.61
N GLN A 16 -14.68 0.41 6.46
CA GLN A 16 -15.42 0.87 5.30
C GLN A 16 -14.48 1.22 4.16
N TYR A 17 -14.72 0.64 2.99
CA TYR A 17 -13.97 0.94 1.78
C TYR A 17 -14.90 1.59 0.73
N SER A 18 -15.58 2.65 1.14
CA SER A 18 -16.55 3.33 0.28
C SER A 18 -15.88 3.96 -0.93
N SER A 19 -16.54 3.92 -2.08
CA SER A 19 -16.09 4.67 -3.25
C SER A 19 -16.07 6.16 -2.94
N ARG A 20 -14.92 6.79 -3.21
CA ARG A 20 -14.67 8.22 -2.91
C ARG A 20 -14.68 9.08 -4.17
N SER A 21 -14.90 8.51 -5.35
CA SER A 21 -14.80 9.22 -6.63
C SER A 21 -15.75 10.43 -6.74
N ASN A 22 -16.81 10.46 -5.92
CA ASN A 22 -17.74 11.58 -5.87
C ASN A 22 -17.26 12.78 -5.03
N GLU A 23 -16.18 12.64 -4.27
CA GLU A 23 -15.61 13.74 -3.49
C GLU A 23 -15.10 14.87 -4.38
N VAL A 24 -15.41 16.12 -4.00
CA VAL A 24 -15.09 17.33 -4.79
C VAL A 24 -13.60 17.40 -5.17
N LEU A 25 -12.71 17.06 -4.24
CA LEU A 25 -11.26 17.07 -4.48
C LEU A 25 -10.84 16.01 -5.50
N LEU A 26 -11.42 14.81 -5.45
CA LEU A 26 -11.09 13.72 -6.36
C LEU A 26 -11.66 13.95 -7.77
N LYS A 27 -12.86 14.53 -7.90
CA LYS A 27 -13.37 15.01 -9.19
C LYS A 27 -12.45 16.04 -9.81
N LYS A 28 -12.05 17.05 -9.03
CA LYS A 28 -11.10 18.06 -9.49
C LYS A 28 -9.76 17.44 -9.92
N LEU A 29 -9.27 16.43 -9.21
CA LEU A 29 -8.03 15.73 -9.56
C LEU A 29 -8.18 15.00 -10.90
N ARG A 30 -9.27 14.24 -11.07
CA ARG A 30 -9.62 13.54 -12.32
C ARG A 30 -9.62 14.50 -13.51
N ASP A 31 -10.29 15.64 -13.37
CA ASP A 31 -10.39 16.65 -14.42
C ASP A 31 -9.06 17.35 -14.69
N SER A 32 -8.35 17.80 -13.65
CA SER A 32 -7.13 18.63 -13.79
C SER A 32 -5.95 17.87 -14.40
N TYR A 33 -5.91 16.55 -14.23
CA TYR A 33 -4.85 15.68 -14.74
C TYR A 33 -5.34 14.73 -15.84
N GLU A 34 -6.55 14.93 -16.33
CA GLU A 34 -7.17 14.16 -17.42
C GLU A 34 -7.07 12.64 -17.20
N LEU A 35 -7.33 12.18 -15.97
CA LEU A 35 -7.11 10.78 -15.58
C LEU A 35 -7.96 9.80 -16.39
N ASP A 36 -9.09 10.25 -16.94
CA ASP A 36 -9.92 9.48 -17.87
C ASP A 36 -9.16 8.99 -19.10
N LYS A 37 -8.12 9.70 -19.54
CA LYS A 37 -7.28 9.27 -20.67
C LYS A 37 -6.39 8.06 -20.34
N LEU A 38 -6.26 7.71 -19.06
CA LEU A 38 -5.45 6.58 -18.61
C LEU A 38 -6.25 5.27 -18.57
N ILE A 39 -7.57 5.38 -18.54
CA ILE A 39 -8.49 4.24 -18.49
C ILE A 39 -9.08 3.95 -19.87
N ASP A 40 -9.36 2.68 -20.09
CA ASP A 40 -10.05 2.18 -21.26
C ASP A 40 -11.12 1.21 -20.77
N GLU A 41 -12.40 1.56 -20.98
CA GLU A 41 -13.54 0.78 -20.51
C GLU A 41 -13.63 -0.60 -21.17
N GLU A 42 -12.99 -0.79 -22.33
CA GLU A 42 -12.92 -2.08 -23.02
C GLU A 42 -11.82 -2.99 -22.43
N LYS A 43 -10.93 -2.44 -21.59
CA LYS A 43 -9.86 -3.18 -20.91
C LYS A 43 -10.26 -3.58 -19.50
N SER A 44 -9.57 -4.60 -18.99
CA SER A 44 -9.75 -5.03 -17.61
C SER A 44 -9.32 -3.95 -16.62
N ASP A 45 -9.98 -3.89 -15.46
CA ASP A 45 -9.59 -3.08 -14.30
C ASP A 45 -8.10 -3.20 -14.01
N TYR A 46 -7.57 -4.42 -14.10
CA TYR A 46 -6.16 -4.71 -13.92
C TYR A 46 -5.24 -3.91 -14.86
N LYS A 47 -5.58 -3.84 -16.15
CA LYS A 47 -4.79 -3.10 -17.14
C LYS A 47 -4.91 -1.58 -16.93
N ASN A 48 -6.10 -1.11 -16.55
CA ASN A 48 -6.31 0.30 -16.20
C ASN A 48 -5.48 0.71 -14.99
N ILE A 49 -5.38 -0.15 -13.97
CA ILE A 49 -4.56 0.10 -12.78
C ILE A 49 -3.07 0.19 -13.14
N ILE A 50 -2.57 -0.67 -14.04
CA ILE A 50 -1.18 -0.60 -14.54
C ILE A 50 -0.93 0.74 -15.27
N ASN A 51 -1.87 1.21 -16.09
CA ASN A 51 -1.69 2.50 -16.78
C ASN A 51 -1.58 3.67 -15.80
N VAL A 52 -2.38 3.65 -14.73
CA VAL A 52 -2.31 4.66 -13.68
C VAL A 52 -0.99 4.56 -12.91
N GLN A 53 -0.53 3.34 -12.60
CA GLN A 53 0.78 3.11 -11.99
C GLN A 53 1.91 3.76 -12.79
N SER A 54 2.00 3.44 -14.08
CA SER A 54 3.06 3.95 -14.94
C SER A 54 2.97 5.46 -15.13
N TRP A 55 1.76 6.03 -15.16
CA TRP A 55 1.57 7.48 -15.20
C TRP A 55 2.12 8.16 -13.93
N VAL A 56 1.83 7.60 -12.75
CA VAL A 56 2.33 8.14 -11.47
C VAL A 56 3.85 7.97 -11.38
N TYR A 57 4.37 6.80 -11.75
CA TYR A 57 5.81 6.53 -11.82
C TYR A 57 6.56 7.60 -12.61
N SER A 58 6.03 7.97 -13.78
CA SER A 58 6.69 8.90 -14.69
C SER A 58 6.63 10.38 -14.23
N ARG A 59 6.02 10.69 -13.08
CA ARG A 59 5.85 12.10 -12.65
C ARG A 59 7.14 12.69 -12.08
N TRP A 60 8.01 11.86 -11.49
CA TRP A 60 9.30 12.27 -10.96
C TRP A 60 10.22 11.05 -10.78
N ASP A 61 11.53 11.28 -10.61
CA ASP A 61 12.47 10.23 -10.19
C ASP A 61 12.48 10.11 -8.66
N HIS A 62 12.67 8.90 -8.14
CA HIS A 62 12.65 8.66 -6.69
C HIS A 62 13.81 9.37 -5.96
N ASP A 63 13.51 9.98 -4.81
CA ASP A 63 14.48 10.58 -3.89
C ASP A 63 14.07 10.22 -2.45
N SER A 64 14.87 9.41 -1.75
CA SER A 64 14.55 8.86 -0.42
C SER A 64 14.51 9.89 0.71
N GLU A 65 15.07 11.09 0.50
CA GLU A 65 15.22 12.10 1.55
C GLU A 65 14.24 13.27 1.40
N ASN A 66 13.69 13.47 0.19
CA ASN A 66 12.87 14.63 -0.09
C ASN A 66 11.41 14.42 0.27
N ILE A 67 11.04 14.87 1.47
CA ILE A 67 9.67 14.81 2.00
C ILE A 67 8.85 15.99 1.49
N ALA A 68 7.64 15.73 0.97
CA ALA A 68 6.74 16.80 0.58
C ALA A 68 6.33 17.65 1.81
N LYS A 69 6.35 18.98 1.64
CA LYS A 69 5.93 19.91 2.71
C LYS A 69 4.46 19.77 3.10
N LYS A 70 3.63 19.25 2.19
CA LYS A 70 2.22 18.96 2.40
C LYS A 70 1.92 17.58 1.84
N ASN A 71 1.25 16.75 2.64
CA ASN A 71 0.73 15.47 2.18
C ASN A 71 -0.58 15.67 1.40
N ASP A 72 -0.47 16.32 0.24
CA ASP A 72 -1.58 16.73 -0.61
C ASP A 72 -1.24 16.43 -2.07
N VAL A 73 -2.17 15.78 -2.78
CA VAL A 73 -1.94 15.28 -4.15
C VAL A 73 -1.64 16.41 -5.14
N PHE A 74 -2.36 17.54 -5.06
CA PHE A 74 -2.12 18.67 -5.96
C PHE A 74 -0.76 19.30 -5.68
N TYR A 75 -0.42 19.49 -4.41
CA TYR A 75 0.88 20.00 -4.03
C TYR A 75 2.02 19.12 -4.55
N ILE A 76 1.94 17.80 -4.34
CA ILE A 76 2.99 16.86 -4.79
C ILE A 76 3.14 16.93 -6.31
N LEU A 77 2.04 16.82 -7.06
CA LEU A 77 2.07 16.84 -8.52
C LEU A 77 2.55 18.19 -9.10
N GLU A 78 2.13 19.32 -8.51
CA GLU A 78 2.62 20.65 -8.92
C GLU A 78 4.10 20.84 -8.66
N GLN A 79 4.62 20.35 -7.54
CA GLN A 79 6.04 20.43 -7.22
C GLN A 79 6.86 19.48 -8.09
N ALA A 80 6.36 18.28 -8.36
CA ALA A 80 6.98 17.34 -9.29
C ALA A 80 7.13 17.93 -10.69
N ALA A 81 6.07 18.60 -11.19
CA ALA A 81 6.12 19.33 -12.45
C ALA A 81 7.15 20.48 -12.48
N LYS A 82 7.57 20.97 -11.30
CA LYS A 82 8.65 21.95 -11.12
C LYS A 82 10.03 21.31 -10.90
N GLY A 83 10.16 20.02 -11.14
CA GLY A 83 11.40 19.25 -11.02
C GLY A 83 11.71 18.74 -9.62
N LYS A 84 10.76 18.80 -8.68
CA LYS A 84 10.93 18.14 -7.38
C LYS A 84 10.79 16.63 -7.52
N ARG A 85 11.52 15.93 -6.66
CA ARG A 85 11.53 14.47 -6.53
C ARG A 85 11.01 14.10 -5.14
N PHE A 86 10.46 12.91 -4.97
CA PHE A 86 9.88 12.48 -3.70
C PHE A 86 10.08 10.98 -3.45
N ARG A 87 9.69 10.55 -2.25
CA ARG A 87 9.86 9.19 -1.75
C ARG A 87 8.67 8.31 -2.12
N CYS A 88 8.78 7.02 -1.79
CA CYS A 88 7.69 6.04 -1.93
C CYS A 88 6.35 6.48 -1.31
N ALA A 89 6.37 7.22 -0.19
CA ALA A 89 5.16 7.71 0.46
C ALA A 89 4.35 8.67 -0.42
N GLU A 90 5.02 9.58 -1.13
CA GLU A 90 4.38 10.51 -2.05
C GLU A 90 3.87 9.81 -3.32
N TYR A 91 4.58 8.80 -3.85
CA TYR A 91 4.06 7.96 -4.95
C TYR A 91 2.78 7.26 -4.53
N SER A 92 2.77 6.64 -3.35
CA SER A 92 1.61 5.94 -2.81
C SER A 92 0.42 6.87 -2.55
N THR A 93 0.68 8.09 -2.06
CA THR A 93 -0.35 9.14 -1.85
C THR A 93 -0.99 9.56 -3.17
N VAL A 94 -0.19 9.89 -4.17
CA VAL A 94 -0.69 10.32 -5.48
C VAL A 94 -1.44 9.19 -6.17
N SER A 95 -0.87 7.99 -6.17
CA SER A 95 -1.47 6.82 -6.82
C SER A 95 -2.81 6.43 -6.20
N LYS A 96 -2.90 6.39 -4.87
CA LYS A 96 -4.16 6.20 -4.15
C LYS A 96 -5.21 7.23 -4.56
N ALA A 97 -4.85 8.52 -4.59
CA ALA A 97 -5.78 9.57 -4.95
C ALA A 97 -6.26 9.45 -6.41
N CYS A 98 -5.35 9.20 -7.35
CA CYS A 98 -5.70 9.00 -8.77
C CYS A 98 -6.64 7.81 -8.97
N LEU A 99 -6.33 6.66 -8.37
CA LEU A 99 -7.18 5.46 -8.47
C LEU A 99 -8.53 5.65 -7.77
N GLN A 100 -8.57 6.29 -6.60
CA GLN A 100 -9.84 6.62 -5.93
C GLN A 100 -10.71 7.58 -6.75
N ALA A 101 -10.10 8.54 -7.46
CA ALA A 101 -10.81 9.45 -8.37
C ALA A 101 -11.45 8.72 -9.57
N LEU A 102 -10.82 7.62 -9.99
CA LEU A 102 -11.32 6.73 -11.05
C LEU A 102 -12.31 5.67 -10.52
N GLY A 103 -12.59 5.66 -9.20
CA GLY A 103 -13.58 4.77 -8.59
C GLY A 103 -13.05 3.43 -8.08
N PHE A 104 -11.72 3.22 -8.12
CA PHE A 104 -11.12 2.04 -7.54
C PHE A 104 -11.09 2.10 -6.01
N THR A 105 -11.21 0.92 -5.40
CA THR A 105 -11.06 0.77 -3.96
C THR A 105 -9.60 0.53 -3.61
N VAL A 106 -8.95 1.54 -3.01
CA VAL A 106 -7.50 1.55 -2.79
C VAL A 106 -7.17 1.95 -1.37
N ARG A 107 -6.17 1.27 -0.78
CA ARG A 107 -5.56 1.62 0.50
C ARG A 107 -4.04 1.77 0.36
N GLU A 108 -3.45 2.51 1.29
CA GLU A 108 -2.01 2.51 1.49
C GLU A 108 -1.61 1.26 2.27
N LEU A 109 -0.46 0.69 1.92
CA LEU A 109 0.17 -0.40 2.61
C LEU A 109 1.59 0.01 3.00
N TRP A 110 1.88 -0.05 4.30
CA TRP A 110 3.24 0.14 4.81
C TRP A 110 3.86 -1.22 5.08
N LEU A 111 4.93 -1.52 4.35
CA LEU A 111 5.84 -2.63 4.59
C LEU A 111 6.85 -2.21 5.65
N ARG A 112 7.07 -3.05 6.66
CA ARG A 112 7.91 -2.70 7.80
C ARG A 112 8.84 -3.83 8.20
N SER A 113 10.06 -3.45 8.55
CA SER A 113 11.15 -4.37 8.89
C SER A 113 11.17 -4.75 10.36
N ARG A 114 11.62 -5.97 10.67
CA ARG A 114 12.06 -6.32 12.05
C ARG A 114 13.49 -5.91 12.36
N ASP A 115 14.26 -5.50 11.36
CA ASP A 115 15.64 -5.07 11.54
C ASP A 115 15.68 -3.85 12.47
N GLU A 116 16.47 -3.95 13.55
CA GLU A 116 16.47 -2.90 14.56
C GLU A 116 17.00 -1.57 14.05
N GLU A 117 17.95 -1.56 13.11
CA GLU A 117 18.49 -0.32 12.55
C GLU A 117 17.45 0.38 11.67
N LEU A 118 16.79 -0.38 10.79
CA LEU A 118 15.69 0.14 9.96
C LEU A 118 14.54 0.65 10.83
N VAL A 119 14.18 -0.07 11.89
CA VAL A 119 13.15 0.37 12.84
C VAL A 119 13.56 1.63 13.59
N LYS A 120 14.83 1.75 14.03
CA LYS A 120 15.35 2.95 14.72
C LYS A 120 15.31 4.18 13.81
N ARG A 121 15.55 4.00 12.51
CA ARG A 121 15.44 5.07 11.49
C ARG A 121 14.01 5.33 11.04
N ASN A 122 13.03 4.60 11.58
CA ASN A 122 11.63 4.63 11.15
C ASN A 122 11.49 4.37 9.64
N SER A 123 12.38 3.57 9.07
CA SER A 123 12.37 3.21 7.65
C SER A 123 11.23 2.23 7.37
N CYS A 124 10.46 2.52 6.34
CA CYS A 124 9.42 1.66 5.81
C CYS A 124 9.31 1.88 4.31
N HIS A 125 8.75 0.90 3.60
CA HIS A 125 8.37 1.07 2.20
C HIS A 125 6.86 1.20 2.10
N VAL A 126 6.38 2.18 1.33
CA VAL A 126 4.95 2.47 1.21
C VAL A 126 4.52 2.21 -0.22
N MET A 127 3.47 1.40 -0.36
CA MET A 127 2.88 1.04 -1.64
C MET A 127 1.35 1.09 -1.52
N ASN A 128 0.64 0.61 -2.54
CA ASN A 128 -0.82 0.56 -2.53
C ASN A 128 -1.32 -0.87 -2.61
N GLU A 129 -2.51 -1.10 -2.06
CA GLU A 129 -3.29 -2.28 -2.36
C GLU A 129 -4.65 -1.87 -2.91
N ILE A 130 -5.08 -2.56 -3.96
CA ILE A 130 -6.33 -2.33 -4.65
C ILE A 130 -7.18 -3.59 -4.53
N TYR A 131 -8.49 -3.42 -4.31
CA TYR A 131 -9.43 -4.53 -4.31
C TYR A 131 -10.01 -4.77 -5.70
N LEU A 132 -9.78 -5.95 -6.27
CA LEU A 132 -10.44 -6.38 -7.52
C LEU A 132 -11.72 -7.10 -7.18
N LYS A 133 -12.84 -6.55 -7.64
CA LYS A 133 -14.18 -7.13 -7.41
C LYS A 133 -14.32 -8.51 -8.04
N ASP A 134 -13.81 -8.68 -9.27
CA ASP A 134 -13.90 -9.95 -10.00
C ASP A 134 -13.13 -11.09 -9.32
N LEU A 135 -12.00 -10.77 -8.67
CA LEU A 135 -11.20 -11.75 -7.91
C LEU A 135 -11.58 -11.80 -6.43
N LYS A 136 -12.47 -10.91 -5.97
CA LYS A 136 -12.86 -10.73 -4.57
C LYS A 136 -11.66 -10.60 -3.62
N LYS A 137 -10.61 -9.91 -4.07
CA LYS A 137 -9.30 -9.97 -3.44
C LYS A 137 -8.52 -8.66 -3.55
N TRP A 138 -7.74 -8.36 -2.51
CA TRP A 138 -6.72 -7.33 -2.51
C TRP A 138 -5.44 -7.80 -3.20
N PHE A 139 -4.81 -6.92 -3.95
CA PHE A 139 -3.47 -7.12 -4.51
C PHE A 139 -2.65 -5.86 -4.38
N PHE A 140 -1.31 -5.99 -4.34
CA PHE A 140 -0.43 -4.85 -4.20
C PHE A 140 -0.04 -4.26 -5.55
N MET A 141 0.34 -3.00 -5.52
CA MET A 141 0.88 -2.26 -6.64
C MET A 141 1.93 -1.30 -6.10
N ASP A 142 3.10 -1.25 -6.74
CA ASP A 142 4.22 -0.42 -6.31
C ASP A 142 4.50 0.71 -7.31
N PRO A 143 3.84 1.88 -7.14
CA PRO A 143 3.99 3.01 -8.08
C PRO A 143 5.38 3.64 -8.04
N CYS A 144 6.20 3.36 -7.02
CA CYS A 144 7.55 3.90 -6.90
C CYS A 144 8.54 3.17 -7.83
N PHE A 145 8.27 1.91 -8.15
CA PHE A 145 9.12 1.08 -9.01
C PHE A 145 8.43 0.70 -10.33
N ASP A 146 7.17 1.10 -10.51
CA ASP A 146 6.30 0.66 -11.60
C ASP A 146 6.17 -0.88 -11.66
N ILE A 147 6.02 -1.52 -10.49
CA ILE A 147 6.03 -2.98 -10.38
C ILE A 147 4.74 -3.55 -9.80
N MET A 148 4.33 -4.66 -10.40
CA MET A 148 3.34 -5.58 -9.88
C MET A 148 3.78 -7.03 -10.06
N ILE A 149 3.43 -7.89 -9.10
CA ILE A 149 3.82 -9.30 -9.13
C ILE A 149 2.57 -10.18 -9.19
N LYS A 150 2.64 -11.21 -10.04
CA LYS A 150 1.65 -12.28 -10.15
C LYS A 150 2.28 -13.63 -9.89
N LYS A 151 1.42 -14.60 -9.61
CA LYS A 151 1.73 -16.03 -9.61
C LYS A 151 0.61 -16.75 -10.35
N ASN A 152 0.95 -17.59 -11.33
CA ASN A 152 -0.01 -18.35 -12.14
C ASN A 152 -1.10 -17.44 -12.75
N GLY A 153 -0.70 -16.26 -13.26
CA GLY A 153 -1.59 -15.27 -13.84
C GLY A 153 -2.40 -14.43 -12.84
N ILE A 154 -2.32 -14.72 -11.54
CA ILE A 154 -3.11 -14.04 -10.49
C ILE A 154 -2.22 -13.02 -9.76
N PRO A 155 -2.63 -11.74 -9.65
CA PRO A 155 -1.89 -10.75 -8.88
C PRO A 155 -1.88 -11.05 -7.38
N LEU A 156 -0.74 -10.77 -6.74
CA LEU A 156 -0.50 -11.05 -5.34
C LEU A 156 -0.79 -9.83 -4.46
N ASN A 157 -1.22 -10.04 -3.22
CA ASN A 157 -1.01 -9.07 -2.15
C ASN A 157 0.39 -9.25 -1.52
N ALA A 158 0.78 -8.33 -0.64
CA ALA A 158 2.13 -8.34 -0.10
C ALA A 158 2.44 -9.54 0.82
N VAL A 159 1.42 -10.09 1.49
CA VAL A 159 1.60 -11.32 2.31
C VAL A 159 1.80 -12.55 1.42
N GLU A 160 1.02 -12.67 0.35
CA GLU A 160 1.21 -13.75 -0.62
C GLU A 160 2.57 -13.67 -1.30
N LEU A 161 3.03 -12.45 -1.66
CA LEU A 161 4.39 -12.23 -2.12
C LEU A 161 5.42 -12.77 -1.11
N LEU A 162 5.30 -12.38 0.16
CA LEU A 162 6.18 -12.90 1.21
C LEU A 162 6.15 -14.43 1.29
N GLN A 163 4.97 -15.04 1.25
CA GLN A 163 4.83 -16.51 1.28
C GLN A 163 5.48 -17.17 0.08
N SER A 164 5.30 -16.60 -1.12
CA SER A 164 5.94 -17.10 -2.34
C SER A 164 7.46 -17.01 -2.29
N LEU A 165 8.01 -15.91 -1.76
CA LEU A 165 9.46 -15.78 -1.56
C LEU A 165 10.01 -16.81 -0.57
N LEU A 166 9.31 -17.02 0.55
CA LEU A 166 9.74 -18.00 1.56
C LEU A 166 9.70 -19.45 1.04
N ASN A 167 8.80 -19.73 0.10
CA ASN A 167 8.63 -21.06 -0.49
C ASN A 167 9.47 -21.26 -1.76
N GLY A 168 10.20 -20.24 -2.23
CA GLY A 168 10.98 -20.32 -3.47
C GLY A 168 10.11 -20.51 -4.71
N GLU A 169 8.92 -19.92 -4.72
CA GLU A 169 7.97 -20.05 -5.83
C GLU A 169 8.33 -19.12 -6.99
N GLU A 170 8.02 -19.56 -8.21
CA GLU A 170 8.21 -18.74 -9.41
C GLU A 170 7.18 -17.60 -9.46
N LEU A 171 7.65 -16.40 -9.83
CA LEU A 171 6.87 -15.17 -9.85
C LEU A 171 6.92 -14.53 -11.24
N GLU A 172 5.78 -14.04 -11.70
CA GLU A 172 5.67 -13.24 -12.91
C GLU A 172 5.71 -11.75 -12.53
N VAL A 173 6.58 -10.98 -13.19
CA VAL A 173 6.67 -9.53 -12.98
C VAL A 173 6.03 -8.77 -14.13
N ILE A 174 5.21 -7.78 -13.76
CA ILE A 174 4.81 -6.70 -14.65
C ILE A 174 5.64 -5.48 -14.28
N ASN A 175 6.46 -5.04 -15.21
CA ASN A 175 7.41 -3.95 -15.03
C ASN A 175 7.46 -3.13 -16.33
N PRO A 176 6.52 -2.19 -16.53
CA PRO A 176 6.45 -1.40 -17.76
C PRO A 176 7.66 -0.48 -17.94
N SER A 177 8.26 0.01 -16.86
CA SER A 177 9.45 0.88 -16.91
C SER A 177 10.71 0.15 -17.37
N ASN A 178 10.85 -1.15 -17.04
CA ASN A 178 12.06 -1.94 -17.23
C ASN A 178 13.32 -1.33 -16.58
N GLU A 179 13.17 -0.44 -15.59
CA GLU A 179 14.30 0.25 -14.97
C GLU A 179 15.00 -0.56 -13.87
N ILE A 180 14.31 -1.56 -13.33
CA ILE A 180 14.82 -2.45 -12.28
C ILE A 180 14.40 -3.90 -12.59
N THR A 181 15.28 -4.88 -12.34
CA THR A 181 14.91 -6.30 -12.47
C THR A 181 14.00 -6.76 -11.32
N CYS A 182 13.33 -7.90 -11.51
CA CYS A 182 12.58 -8.54 -10.42
C CYS A 182 13.47 -8.81 -9.20
N GLU A 183 14.67 -9.34 -9.42
CA GLU A 183 15.62 -9.68 -8.36
C GLU A 183 16.03 -8.44 -7.55
N GLU A 184 16.48 -7.38 -8.23
CA GLU A 184 16.85 -6.12 -7.58
C GLU A 184 15.66 -5.48 -6.84
N TYR A 185 14.44 -5.59 -7.38
CA TYR A 185 13.24 -5.12 -6.70
C TYR A 185 13.02 -5.88 -5.39
N LEU A 186 13.05 -7.21 -5.45
CA LEU A 186 12.85 -8.09 -4.29
C LEU A 186 13.94 -7.89 -3.23
N GLU A 187 15.19 -7.65 -3.63
CA GLU A 187 16.28 -7.29 -2.71
C GLU A 187 16.00 -5.96 -1.98
N LYS A 188 15.43 -4.97 -2.68
CA LYS A 188 15.09 -3.66 -2.07
C LYS A 188 13.92 -3.75 -1.10
N ILE A 189 12.85 -4.49 -1.44
CA ILE A 189 11.65 -4.55 -0.59
C ILE A 189 11.70 -5.66 0.47
N GLY A 190 12.47 -6.72 0.23
CA GLY A 190 12.59 -7.89 1.09
C GLY A 190 12.85 -7.57 2.57
N PRO A 191 13.78 -6.66 2.91
CA PRO A 191 14.02 -6.24 4.29
C PRO A 191 12.78 -5.68 5.00
N PHE A 192 11.76 -5.21 4.27
CA PHE A 192 10.52 -4.65 4.81
C PHE A 192 9.35 -5.65 4.82
N LEU A 193 9.48 -6.85 4.24
CA LEU A 193 8.43 -7.86 4.20
C LEU A 193 8.40 -8.69 5.50
N PHE A 194 8.13 -8.05 6.64
CA PHE A 194 7.98 -8.75 7.91
C PHE A 194 6.63 -8.51 8.58
N TYR A 195 6.22 -7.26 8.71
CA TYR A 195 4.91 -6.89 9.20
C TYR A 195 4.33 -5.77 8.35
N PHE A 196 3.01 -5.76 8.29
CA PHE A 196 2.27 -4.95 7.33
C PHE A 196 1.31 -4.06 8.10
N SER A 197 1.03 -2.89 7.56
CA SER A 197 0.07 -2.01 8.18
C SER A 197 -0.69 -1.21 7.16
N THR A 198 -1.92 -0.85 7.50
CA THR A 198 -2.80 -0.01 6.69
C THR A 198 -3.60 0.90 7.61
N SER A 199 -4.07 2.04 7.08
CA SER A 199 -4.85 2.98 7.89
C SER A 199 -6.22 2.41 8.21
N LEU A 200 -6.66 2.63 9.44
CA LEU A 200 -8.07 2.51 9.81
C LEU A 200 -8.75 3.84 9.48
N ASN A 201 -10.02 3.78 9.08
CA ASN A 201 -10.75 4.96 8.63
C ASN A 201 -10.75 6.07 9.68
N LYS A 202 -10.48 7.29 9.23
CA LYS A 202 -10.69 8.53 10.00
C LYS A 202 -12.06 9.14 9.72
N GLU A 203 -13.11 8.33 9.63
CA GLU A 203 -14.43 8.93 9.89
C GLU A 203 -14.47 9.19 11.38
N ARG A 204 -14.31 10.47 11.78
CA ARG A 204 -14.39 10.93 13.18
C ARG A 204 -15.60 10.30 13.85
N SER A 205 -15.43 9.18 14.56
CA SER A 205 -16.53 8.41 15.10
C SER A 205 -16.75 8.80 16.55
N GLY A 206 -17.40 9.94 16.71
CA GLY A 206 -18.12 10.29 17.93
C GLY A 206 -17.27 10.55 19.19
N ILE A 207 -17.99 10.82 20.29
CA ILE A 207 -17.44 11.22 21.60
C ILE A 207 -16.59 10.10 22.23
N LEU A 208 -16.76 8.84 21.81
CA LEU A 208 -16.04 7.68 22.34
C LEU A 208 -14.60 7.58 21.82
N ASP A 209 -14.33 8.00 20.58
CA ASP A 209 -12.95 8.09 20.02
C ASP A 209 -12.08 9.10 20.77
N LEU A 210 -12.70 10.15 21.32
CA LEU A 210 -12.02 11.15 22.16
C LEU A 210 -11.64 10.60 23.55
N ILE A 211 -12.35 9.58 24.05
CA ILE A 211 -12.15 9.01 25.38
C ILE A 211 -11.18 7.82 25.34
N ASN A 212 -11.21 7.00 24.28
CA ASN A 212 -10.38 5.79 24.15
C ASN A 212 -9.15 5.97 23.25
N GLY A 213 -9.02 7.09 22.55
CA GLY A 213 -8.00 7.33 21.54
C GLY A 213 -8.38 6.66 20.21
N SER A 214 -8.54 7.45 19.15
CA SER A 214 -8.85 6.96 17.80
C SER A 214 -7.68 6.12 17.27
N ARG A 215 -7.75 4.79 17.26
CA ARG A 215 -6.69 3.96 16.65
C ARG A 215 -6.63 4.23 15.14
N ASP A 216 -5.47 4.61 14.63
CA ASP A 216 -5.28 5.11 13.26
C ASP A 216 -4.83 4.02 12.27
N GLU A 217 -4.37 2.87 12.74
CA GLU A 217 -3.66 1.86 11.94
C GLU A 217 -4.03 0.43 12.36
N LEU A 218 -4.26 -0.45 11.38
CA LEU A 218 -4.31 -1.89 11.58
C LEU A 218 -2.94 -2.45 11.19
N ILE A 219 -2.35 -3.26 12.06
CA ILE A 219 -1.02 -3.86 11.86
C ILE A 219 -1.16 -5.37 11.88
N LEU A 220 -0.79 -6.01 10.77
CA LEU A 220 -0.66 -7.46 10.66
C LEU A 220 0.76 -7.86 11.09
N VAL A 221 0.87 -8.62 12.17
CA VAL A 221 2.12 -9.13 12.73
C VAL A 221 2.17 -10.66 12.63
N PRO A 222 3.35 -11.27 12.43
CA PRO A 222 3.48 -12.72 12.44
C PRO A 222 3.11 -13.34 13.79
N VAL A 223 2.73 -14.62 13.77
CA VAL A 223 2.51 -15.43 14.99
C VAL A 223 3.78 -15.44 15.84
N GLN A 224 3.63 -15.16 17.14
CA GLN A 224 4.70 -14.78 18.06
C GLN A 224 5.55 -15.96 18.56
N GLU A 225 6.30 -16.66 17.71
CA GLU A 225 7.27 -17.63 18.22
C GLU A 225 8.54 -16.93 18.74
N GLU A 226 9.09 -15.90 18.06
CA GLU A 226 10.34 -15.22 18.48
C GLU A 226 10.44 -13.75 17.98
N THR A 227 9.72 -12.81 18.58
CA THR A 227 9.90 -11.36 18.30
C THR A 227 10.58 -10.64 19.47
N SER A 228 11.57 -9.79 19.18
CA SER A 228 12.36 -9.09 20.21
C SER A 228 11.49 -8.15 21.05
N ALA A 229 11.88 -7.93 22.31
CA ALA A 229 11.20 -6.96 23.18
C ALA A 229 11.19 -5.54 22.59
N PHE A 230 12.25 -5.18 21.84
CA PHE A 230 12.34 -3.92 21.12
C PHE A 230 11.23 -3.78 20.06
N PHE A 231 11.00 -4.82 19.27
CA PHE A 231 9.93 -4.86 18.27
C PHE A 231 8.55 -4.70 18.90
N LYS A 232 8.26 -5.47 19.95
CA LYS A 232 6.98 -5.38 20.69
C LYS A 232 6.74 -3.98 21.25
N LYS A 233 7.80 -3.36 21.79
CA LYS A 233 7.75 -1.98 22.30
C LYS A 233 7.57 -0.94 21.18
N ASN A 234 8.12 -1.18 19.98
CA ASN A 234 7.91 -0.27 18.85
C ASN A 234 6.46 -0.27 18.40
N ILE A 235 5.86 -1.45 18.24
CA ILE A 235 4.45 -1.58 17.87
C ILE A 235 3.54 -0.99 18.94
N SER A 236 3.80 -1.25 20.24
CA SER A 236 2.94 -0.75 21.31
C SER A 236 2.90 0.78 21.45
N LYS A 237 3.93 1.48 20.93
CA LYS A 237 3.94 2.94 20.84
C LYS A 237 3.03 3.50 19.74
N ARG A 238 2.60 2.66 18.80
CA ARG A 238 1.71 3.07 17.73
C ARG A 238 0.28 3.08 18.23
N ASN A 239 -0.46 4.06 17.75
CA ASN A 239 -1.89 4.17 17.98
C ASN A 239 -2.65 3.19 17.08
N SER A 240 -2.41 1.89 17.27
CA SER A 240 -2.78 0.86 16.30
C SER A 240 -3.50 -0.35 16.92
N ILE A 241 -4.31 -1.04 16.13
CA ILE A 241 -4.82 -2.38 16.43
C ILE A 241 -3.88 -3.40 15.77
N THR A 242 -3.53 -4.46 16.49
CA THR A 242 -2.68 -5.54 15.97
C THR A 242 -3.49 -6.80 15.76
N THR A 243 -3.28 -7.47 14.64
CA THR A 243 -3.80 -8.81 14.35
C THR A 243 -2.69 -9.70 13.83
N ASN A 244 -2.84 -11.02 13.96
CA ASN A 244 -2.03 -11.99 13.21
C ASN A 244 -2.86 -12.72 12.14
N SER A 245 -4.11 -12.31 11.92
CA SER A 245 -5.06 -12.93 11.01
C SER A 245 -5.05 -12.27 9.64
N ILE A 246 -4.91 -13.09 8.60
CA ILE A 246 -5.07 -12.69 7.20
C ILE A 246 -6.51 -12.26 6.93
N ALA A 247 -7.52 -12.94 7.48
CA ALA A 247 -8.92 -12.57 7.27
C ALA A 247 -9.29 -11.22 7.90
N ASP A 248 -8.64 -10.83 9.01
CA ASP A 248 -8.81 -9.48 9.57
C ASP A 248 -8.16 -8.40 8.69
N PHE A 249 -6.98 -8.69 8.13
CA PHE A 249 -6.19 -7.71 7.39
C PHE A 249 -6.60 -7.59 5.90
N TYR A 250 -7.13 -8.67 5.32
CA TYR A 250 -7.58 -8.76 3.94
C TYR A 250 -9.05 -9.19 3.87
N PRO A 251 -9.99 -8.34 4.32
CA PRO A 251 -11.41 -8.65 4.24
C PRO A 251 -11.88 -8.69 2.78
N GLU A 252 -12.85 -9.58 2.48
CA GLU A 252 -13.70 -9.46 1.30
C GLU A 252 -14.66 -8.27 1.52
N ILE A 253 -14.85 -7.43 0.50
CA ILE A 253 -15.66 -6.18 0.59
C ILE A 253 -16.87 -6.19 -0.34
#